data_AF-A0A062V881-F1
#
_entry.id   AF-A0A062V881-F1
#
_cell.length_a   1.000
_cell.length_b   1.000
_cell.length_c   1.000
_cell.angle_alpha   90.00
_cell.angle_beta   90.00
_cell.angle_gamma   90.00
#
_symmetry.space_group_name_H-M   'P 1'
#
loop_
_entity.id
_entity.type
_entity.pdbx_description
1 polymer ?
#
loop_
_entity_poly.entity_id
_entity_poly.type
_entity_poly.pdbx_seq_one_letter_code
_entity_poly.pdbx_strand_id
1 'polypeptide(L)'
;MTYSTTAELVSLTGSPLSSAILQAIIDQADRDIVSQLRLANISAPGSDDDLKAASLKLSIAGVVRRGQLDGSKPVSSIRIGDISTSEDPDEAIRQLTESAGKNIEAYIMSHGTQRRDRWYLRKVNG
;
A
#
# COMPACT_ATOMS: atom_id res chain seq x y z
N MET A 1 9.91 8.50 -2.68
CA MET A 1 10.20 7.18 -2.08
C MET A 1 9.36 6.20 -2.88
N THR A 2 9.96 5.12 -3.35
CA THR A 2 9.26 4.14 -4.19
C THR A 2 9.31 2.79 -3.50
N TYR A 3 8.16 2.29 -3.04
CA TYR A 3 8.08 1.03 -2.27
C TYR A 3 7.83 -0.19 -3.15
N SER A 4 7.23 0.01 -4.34
CA SER A 4 6.90 -1.06 -5.28
C SER A 4 7.33 -0.71 -6.70
N THR A 5 7.45 -1.72 -7.56
CA THR A 5 7.88 -1.54 -8.96
C THR A 5 6.74 -1.76 -9.93
N THR A 6 6.85 -1.16 -11.12
CA THR A 6 5.90 -1.39 -12.21
C THR A 6 5.88 -2.85 -12.65
N ALA A 7 7.02 -3.55 -12.61
CA ALA A 7 7.11 -4.97 -12.94
C ALA A 7 6.26 -5.84 -11.98
N GLU A 8 6.35 -5.60 -10.67
CA GLU A 8 5.54 -6.30 -9.68
C GLU A 8 4.05 -6.04 -9.86
N LEU A 9 3.68 -4.78 -10.15
CA LEU A 9 2.30 -4.40 -10.39
C LEU A 9 1.74 -5.07 -11.65
N VAL A 10 2.52 -5.15 -12.74
CA VAL A 10 2.12 -5.89 -13.96
C VAL A 10 1.97 -7.37 -13.66
N SER A 11 2.90 -7.99 -12.94
CA SER A 11 2.82 -9.41 -12.59
C SER A 11 1.56 -9.76 -11.79
N LEU A 12 1.08 -8.85 -10.95
CA LEU A 12 -0.13 -9.08 -10.13
C LEU A 12 -1.43 -8.74 -10.85
N THR A 13 -1.41 -7.75 -11.74
CA THR A 13 -2.65 -7.23 -12.37
C THR A 13 -2.83 -7.66 -13.81
N GLY A 14 -1.79 -8.10 -14.51
CA GLY A 14 -1.84 -8.31 -15.96
C GLY A 14 -2.15 -7.03 -16.75
N SER A 15 -1.97 -5.85 -16.14
CA SER A 15 -2.40 -4.58 -16.71
C SER A 15 -1.66 -4.26 -18.02
N PRO A 16 -2.38 -3.89 -19.10
CA PRO A 16 -1.78 -3.45 -20.37
C PRO A 16 -1.37 -1.97 -20.35
N LEU A 17 -1.48 -1.29 -19.20
CA LEU A 17 -1.16 0.12 -19.08
C LEU A 17 0.33 0.38 -19.31
N SER A 18 0.64 1.54 -19.88
CA SER A 18 2.03 1.97 -20.04
C SER A 18 2.75 2.08 -18.70
N SER A 19 4.06 1.85 -18.70
CA SER A 19 4.90 1.98 -17.50
C SER A 19 4.78 3.36 -16.85
N ALA A 20 4.59 4.42 -17.63
CA ALA A 20 4.39 5.78 -17.11
C ALA A 20 3.10 5.91 -16.29
N ILE A 21 2.00 5.28 -16.73
CA ILE A 21 0.73 5.28 -16.00
C ILE A 21 0.85 4.45 -14.73
N LEU A 22 1.44 3.26 -14.83
CA LEU A 22 1.67 2.39 -13.68
C LEU A 22 2.56 3.06 -12.63
N GLN A 23 3.61 3.76 -13.06
CA GLN A 23 4.47 4.52 -12.16
C GLN A 23 3.70 5.66 -11.48
N ALA A 24 2.85 6.41 -12.21
CA ALA A 24 2.05 7.46 -11.61
C ALA A 24 1.05 6.94 -10.55
N ILE A 25 0.52 5.73 -10.76
CA ILE A 25 -0.33 5.04 -9.77
C ILE A 25 0.48 4.68 -8.52
N ILE A 26 1.67 4.10 -8.70
CA ILE A 26 2.59 3.77 -7.60
C ILE A 26 2.98 5.02 -6.83
N ASP A 27 3.36 6.09 -7.53
CA ASP A 27 3.76 7.36 -6.91
C ASP A 27 2.63 7.96 -6.06
N GLN A 28 1.37 7.78 -6.49
CA GLN A 28 0.22 8.21 -5.69
C GLN A 28 0.05 7.34 -4.43
N ALA A 29 0.12 6.02 -4.56
CA ALA A 29 0.07 5.10 -3.42
C ALA A 29 1.16 5.40 -2.39
N ASP A 30 2.39 5.67 -2.86
CA ASP A 30 3.53 5.96 -2.01
C ASP A 30 3.38 7.32 -1.30
N ARG A 31 2.78 8.32 -1.95
CA ARG A 31 2.41 9.59 -1.30
C ARG A 31 1.40 9.39 -0.18
N ASP A 32 0.41 8.52 -0.39
CA ASP A 32 -0.63 8.24 0.62
C ASP A 32 -0.03 7.53 1.84
N ILE A 33 0.86 6.55 1.62
CA ILE A 33 1.62 5.89 2.70
C ILE A 33 2.46 6.90 3.47
N VAL A 34 3.27 7.71 2.77
CA VAL A 34 4.14 8.70 3.41
C VAL A 34 3.33 9.73 4.21
N SER A 35 2.14 10.11 3.73
CA SER A 35 1.23 10.99 4.46
C SER A 35 0.80 10.37 5.79
N GLN A 36 0.38 9.11 5.78
CA GLN A 36 -0.04 8.39 6.99
C GLN A 36 1.12 8.21 7.99
N LEU A 37 2.31 7.84 7.50
CA LEU A 37 3.50 7.73 8.35
C LEU A 37 3.92 9.07 8.95
N ARG A 38 3.80 10.17 8.18
CA ARG A 38 4.07 11.51 8.67
C ARG A 38 3.10 11.91 9.78
N LEU A 39 1.82 11.57 9.68
CA LEU A 39 0.84 11.79 10.75
C LEU A 39 1.20 11.02 12.03
N ALA A 40 1.80 9.84 11.90
CA ALA A 40 2.35 9.07 13.01
C ALA A 40 3.73 9.55 13.49
N ASN A 41 4.32 10.56 12.85
CA ASN A 41 5.67 11.07 13.11
C ASN A 41 6.77 9.99 12.98
N ILE A 42 6.56 9.06 12.04
CA ILE A 42 7.47 7.97 11.70
C ILE A 42 8.06 8.25 10.31
N SER A 43 9.36 7.97 10.16
CA SER A 43 10.03 7.94 8.86
C SER A 43 10.37 6.49 8.57
N ALA A 44 10.02 6.01 7.38
CA ALA A 44 10.30 4.64 6.99
C ALA A 44 11.34 4.54 5.88
N PRO A 45 12.17 3.49 5.88
CA PRO A 45 13.02 3.17 4.74
C PRO A 45 12.17 2.65 3.57
N GLY A 46 12.61 2.91 2.34
CA GLY A 46 11.90 2.47 1.12
C GLY A 46 11.86 0.95 0.91
N SER A 47 12.54 0.18 1.76
CA SER A 47 12.74 -1.26 1.64
C SER A 47 11.94 -2.07 2.67
N ASP A 48 10.99 -1.45 3.37
CA ASP A 48 10.18 -2.15 4.37
C ASP A 48 9.10 -3.03 3.72
N ASP A 49 9.00 -4.29 4.15
CA ASP A 49 8.11 -5.29 3.55
C ASP A 49 6.62 -4.98 3.79
N ASP A 50 6.25 -4.42 4.95
CA ASP A 50 4.87 -4.05 5.26
C ASP A 50 4.42 -2.88 4.37
N LEU A 51 5.30 -1.89 4.20
CA LEU A 51 5.05 -0.74 3.35
C LEU A 51 5.06 -1.10 1.86
N LYS A 52 5.92 -2.03 1.45
CA LYS A 52 5.91 -2.59 0.10
C LYS A 52 4.60 -3.30 -0.20
N ALA A 53 4.13 -4.14 0.71
CA ALA A 53 2.84 -4.82 0.57
C ALA A 53 1.67 -3.82 0.57
N ALA A 54 1.71 -2.76 1.38
CA ALA A 54 0.71 -1.70 1.35
C ALA A 54 0.71 -0.93 0.01
N SER A 55 1.89 -0.58 -0.51
CA SER A 55 2.06 0.13 -1.78
C SER A 55 1.51 -0.68 -2.96
N LEU A 56 1.80 -1.98 -3.01
CA LEU A 56 1.25 -2.87 -4.03
C LEU A 56 -0.28 -2.93 -3.97
N LYS A 57 -0.87 -3.10 -2.78
CA LYS A 57 -2.34 -3.16 -2.63
C LYS A 57 -3.03 -1.86 -3.06
N LEU A 58 -2.50 -0.71 -2.65
CA LEU A 58 -3.02 0.61 -3.06
C LEU A 58 -2.86 0.83 -4.56
N SER A 59 -1.74 0.41 -5.13
CA SER A 59 -1.49 0.52 -6.57
C SER A 59 -2.45 -0.34 -7.39
N ILE A 60 -2.74 -1.56 -6.93
CA ILE A 60 -3.73 -2.44 -7.57
C ILE A 60 -5.12 -1.79 -7.49
N ALA A 61 -5.51 -1.23 -6.33
CA ALA A 61 -6.76 -0.49 -6.21
C ALA A 61 -6.83 0.69 -7.20
N GLY A 62 -5.70 1.37 -7.43
CA GLY A 62 -5.57 2.42 -8.45
C GLY A 62 -5.78 1.91 -9.87
N VAL A 63 -5.23 0.74 -10.21
CA VAL A 63 -5.45 0.08 -11.52
C VAL A 63 -6.92 -0.28 -11.72
N VAL A 64 -7.56 -0.87 -10.69
CA VAL A 64 -8.99 -1.24 -10.73
C VAL A 64 -9.87 0.00 -10.91
N ARG A 65 -9.63 1.05 -10.12
CA ARG A 65 -10.37 2.32 -10.20
C ARG A 65 -10.23 2.96 -11.58
N ARG A 66 -9.02 2.92 -12.16
CA ARG A 66 -8.81 3.46 -13.51
C ARG A 66 -9.60 2.68 -14.56
N GLY A 67 -9.64 1.34 -14.47
CA GLY A 67 -10.46 0.48 -15.33
C GLY A 67 -11.96 0.80 -15.25
N GLN A 68 -12.46 1.15 -14.06
CA GLN A 68 -13.83 1.62 -13.92
C GLN A 68 -14.07 2.96 -14.62
N LEU A 69 -13.12 3.90 -14.53
CA LEU A 69 -13.24 5.23 -15.13
C LEU A 69 -13.11 5.23 -16.66
N ASP A 70 -12.29 4.34 -17.22
CA ASP A 70 -12.08 4.24 -18.67
C ASP A 70 -13.02 3.22 -19.36
N GLY A 71 -13.86 2.52 -18.59
CA GLY A 71 -14.80 1.53 -19.10
C GLY A 71 -14.16 0.21 -19.52
N SER A 72 -12.84 0.10 -19.43
CA SER A 72 -12.11 -1.16 -19.59
C SER A 72 -12.36 -1.96 -18.32
N LYS A 73 -13.33 -2.87 -18.35
CA LYS A 73 -13.60 -3.76 -17.21
C LYS A 73 -12.28 -4.31 -16.69
N PRO A 74 -11.97 -4.15 -15.39
CA PRO A 74 -10.76 -4.70 -14.83
C PRO A 74 -10.75 -6.21 -15.11
N VAL A 75 -9.59 -6.71 -15.48
CA VAL A 75 -9.32 -8.14 -15.65
C VAL A 75 -9.95 -8.87 -14.47
N SER A 76 -10.98 -9.66 -14.77
CA SER A 76 -11.96 -10.23 -13.84
C SER A 76 -11.40 -11.34 -12.94
N SER A 77 -10.10 -11.32 -12.67
CA SER A 77 -9.38 -12.33 -11.92
C SER A 77 -8.05 -11.81 -11.39
N ILE A 78 -8.07 -10.65 -10.72
CA ILE A 78 -6.90 -10.24 -9.93
C ILE A 78 -6.79 -11.19 -8.74
N ARG A 79 -5.85 -12.14 -8.80
CA ARG A 79 -5.49 -13.03 -7.69
C ARG A 79 -4.41 -12.36 -6.85
N ILE A 80 -4.78 -11.82 -5.70
CA ILE A 80 -3.82 -11.30 -4.71
C ILE A 80 -3.98 -12.13 -3.44
N GLY A 81 -3.18 -13.18 -3.32
CA GLY A 81 -3.27 -14.11 -2.19
C GLY A 81 -4.66 -14.75 -2.05
N ASP A 82 -5.19 -14.81 -0.83
CA ASP A 82 -6.53 -15.32 -0.48
C ASP A 82 -7.68 -14.35 -0.82
N ILE A 83 -7.39 -13.17 -1.35
CA ILE A 83 -8.42 -12.21 -1.74
C ILE A 83 -9.04 -12.70 -3.04
N SER A 84 -10.14 -13.45 -2.89
CA SER A 84 -11.10 -13.71 -3.95
C SER A 84 -11.81 -12.39 -4.22
N THR A 85 -11.30 -11.62 -5.17
CA THR A 85 -11.91 -10.35 -5.56
C THR A 85 -13.36 -10.62 -5.95
N SER A 86 -14.31 -10.01 -5.24
CA SER A 86 -15.73 -10.13 -5.56
C SER A 86 -15.98 -9.66 -6.99
N GLU A 87 -17.10 -10.07 -7.59
CA GLU A 87 -17.52 -9.58 -8.91
C GLU A 87 -17.78 -8.05 -8.93
N ASP A 88 -17.68 -7.38 -7.77
CA ASP A 88 -17.84 -5.94 -7.60
C ASP A 88 -16.48 -5.21 -7.45
N PRO A 89 -16.06 -4.42 -8.45
CA PRO A 89 -14.82 -3.66 -8.39
C PRO A 89 -14.76 -2.62 -7.27
N ASP A 90 -15.89 -2.09 -6.77
CA ASP A 90 -15.87 -1.13 -5.66
C ASP A 90 -15.54 -1.83 -4.35
N GLU A 91 -16.10 -3.02 -4.13
CA GLU A 91 -15.78 -3.86 -2.98
C GLU A 91 -14.33 -4.34 -3.03
N ALA A 92 -13.81 -4.67 -4.21
CA ALA A 92 -12.39 -4.98 -4.42
C ALA A 92 -11.48 -3.83 -3.98
N ILE A 93 -11.77 -2.61 -4.44
CA ILE A 93 -11.03 -1.40 -4.06
C ILE A 93 -11.08 -1.18 -2.55
N ARG A 94 -12.26 -1.37 -1.94
CA ARG A 94 -12.45 -1.23 -0.50
C ARG A 94 -11.59 -2.22 0.28
N GLN A 95 -11.62 -3.51 -0.08
CA GLN A 95 -10.84 -4.55 0.58
C GLN A 95 -9.33 -4.34 0.43
N LEU A 96 -8.86 -3.96 -0.76
CA LEU A 96 -7.45 -3.64 -1.01
C LEU A 96 -6.98 -2.46 -0.17
N THR A 97 -7.80 -1.40 -0.10
CA THR A 97 -7.49 -0.19 0.68
C THR A 97 -7.48 -0.50 2.18
N GLU A 98 -8.46 -1.27 2.67
CA GLU A 98 -8.53 -1.69 4.08
C GLU A 98 -7.33 -2.56 4.45
N SER A 99 -6.97 -3.52 3.59
CA SER A 99 -5.83 -4.41 3.80
C SER A 99 -4.48 -3.66 3.72
N ALA A 100 -4.38 -2.62 2.89
CA ALA A 100 -3.21 -1.74 2.89
C ALA A 100 -3.12 -0.93 4.19
N GLY A 101 -4.25 -0.39 4.66
CA GLY A 101 -4.35 0.34 5.92
C GLY A 101 -3.87 -0.50 7.11
N LYS A 102 -4.28 -1.78 7.19
CA LYS A 102 -3.83 -2.72 8.23
C LYS A 102 -2.31 -2.92 8.22
N ASN A 103 -1.69 -3.00 7.04
CA ASN A 103 -0.23 -3.12 6.94
C ASN A 103 0.49 -1.84 7.41
N ILE A 104 -0.02 -0.66 7.03
CA ILE A 104 0.52 0.63 7.47
C ILE A 104 0.38 0.77 8.99
N GLU A 105 -0.77 0.39 9.54
CA GLU A 105 -1.02 0.42 10.97
C GLU A 105 -0.09 -0.54 11.73
N ALA A 106 0.09 -1.77 11.24
CA ALA A 106 1.04 -2.73 11.81
C ALA A 106 2.48 -2.16 11.85
N TYR A 107 2.91 -1.52 10.75
CA TYR A 107 4.20 -0.83 10.69
C TYR A 107 4.29 0.32 11.71
N ILE A 108 3.24 1.14 11.82
CA ILE A 108 3.19 2.24 12.79
C ILE A 108 3.24 1.71 14.22
N MET A 109 2.53 0.64 14.55
CA MET A 109 2.53 0.06 15.90
C MET A 109 3.90 -0.51 16.28
N SER A 110 4.57 -1.19 15.35
CA SER A 110 5.90 -1.78 15.58
C SER A 110 7.00 -0.72 15.73
N HIS A 111 6.87 0.44 15.08
CA HIS A 111 7.89 1.51 15.09
C HIS A 111 7.54 2.71 16.00
N GLY A 112 6.26 2.89 16.36
CA GLY A 112 5.79 3.99 17.20
C GLY A 112 6.03 3.80 18.69
N THR A 113 6.10 2.54 19.16
CA THR A 113 6.33 2.18 20.56
C THR A 113 7.77 2.40 21.04
N GLN A 114 8.77 2.29 20.14
CA GLN A 114 10.18 2.50 20.48
C GLN A 114 10.51 3.89 21.06
N ARG A 115 9.65 4.90 20.83
CA ARG A 115 9.85 6.24 21.39
C ARG A 115 9.41 6.36 22.84
N ARG A 116 8.43 5.59 23.34
CA ARG A 116 7.95 5.74 24.74
C ARG A 116 8.82 4.97 25.74
N ASP A 117 9.30 3.78 25.38
CA ASP A 117 10.06 2.94 26.31
C ASP A 117 11.47 3.47 26.61
N ARG A 118 12.09 4.22 25.68
CA ARG A 118 13.37 4.88 25.91
C ARG A 118 13.32 5.97 26.99
N TRP A 119 12.18 6.64 27.17
CA TRP A 119 12.03 7.64 28.23
C TRP A 119 11.94 7.02 29.63
N TYR A 120 11.31 5.84 29.73
CA TYR A 120 11.19 5.15 31.01
C TYR A 120 12.52 4.54 31.45
N LEU A 121 13.29 3.91 30.55
CA LEU A 121 14.59 3.31 30.91
C LEU A 121 15.66 4.34 31.31
N ARG A 122 15.57 5.59 30.86
CA ARG A 122 16.50 6.66 31.26
C ARG A 122 16.22 7.21 32.66
N LYS A 123 14.99 7.13 33.16
CA LYS A 123 14.62 7.62 34.50
C LYS A 123 14.91 6.64 35.63
N VAL A 124 15.10 5.35 35.35
CA VAL A 124 15.36 4.34 36.38
C VAL A 124 16.86 4.17 36.65
N ASN A 125 17.73 4.67 35.76
CA ASN A 125 19.19 4.59 35.87
C ASN A 125 19.87 5.96 36.10
N GLY A 126 19.12 6.96 36.59
CA GLY A 126 19.62 8.30 36.89
C GLY A 126 19.43 8.65 38.36
#